data_AF-A0AAU4GU68-F1
#
_entry.id   AF-A0AAU4GU68-F1
#
_cell.length_a   1.000
_cell.length_b   1.000
_cell.length_c   1.000
_cell.angle_alpha   90.00
_cell.angle_beta   90.00
_cell.angle_gamma   90.00
#
_symmetry.space_group_name_H-M   'P 1'
#
loop_
_entity.id
_entity.type
_entity.pdbx_description
1 polymer ?
#
loop_
_entity_poly.entity_id
_entity_poly.type
_entity_poly.pdbx_seq_one_letter_code
_entity_poly.pdbx_strand_id
1 'polypeptide(L)'
;MSPSVEGLMEDLPLTWLRDNCPCPRCRDPRNGQKLFQITELPTGLALDGVRRTADGVEVDWAPDGHRSAYSAQWLTANRPDGGGGSGDRRGENGKTLWVAADLNDRLPEASWAEYLGDPAVKARVLESVLGLGFALLRDVPCREGRVLEVAETFGYVRETNYGRLFDVRVEPDPNNLAFTGARITPHTDNPYRDPVPTLQLLHCLSNAAVGGDSGLVDGFKAAALLRAEDPEAFAVLTRTPVPFQFSDAQTELAADRPLIDVDGRGRIREVRFNNRSIATLLLPAVELEAFYRAYRIFAEITLRPELQLEFRLLPGDCLIFDNVRLLHARTAFEESGARHLQGAYADIDALAGTLAVLRRERAVAGAEFLDELAELFAGEGASAYLGEEVTMAQHMLQAAARAEEAGAPDALVAAALLHDLGHFHGPVSGEELMEGTDNRHSHTGADRLAEWFGPEVTEPIRLHVAAKRYLCAVEPGYFGRLSQASVYTLEVQGGPMSPDEVSAYEANPYAADGVAVRRWDDEGKDPEAPTPDFAHFRPLLTALLRST
;
A
#
# COMPACT_ATOMS: atom_id res chain seq x y z
N MET A 1 -18.93 -1.46 -23.59
CA MET A 1 -20.41 -1.35 -23.51
C MET A 1 -20.79 -1.18 -22.05
N SER A 2 -21.40 -0.06 -21.67
CA SER A 2 -21.82 0.17 -20.29
C SER A 2 -22.95 -0.82 -19.91
N PRO A 3 -22.90 -1.46 -18.73
CA PRO A 3 -23.92 -2.44 -18.32
C PRO A 3 -25.31 -1.80 -18.32
N SER A 4 -26.35 -2.61 -18.55
CA SER A 4 -27.75 -2.19 -18.44
C SER A 4 -28.07 -1.80 -16.98
N VAL A 5 -29.17 -1.07 -16.77
CA VAL A 5 -29.64 -0.66 -15.42
C VAL A 5 -29.88 -1.89 -14.55
N GLU A 6 -30.51 -2.92 -15.15
CA GLU A 6 -30.73 -4.23 -14.53
C GLU A 6 -29.40 -4.91 -14.21
N GLY A 7 -28.41 -4.85 -15.11
CA GLY A 7 -27.08 -5.46 -14.92
C GLY A 7 -26.26 -4.86 -13.77
N LEU A 8 -26.53 -3.63 -13.32
CA LEU A 8 -25.85 -3.03 -12.16
C LEU A 8 -26.40 -3.55 -10.82
N MET A 9 -27.70 -3.83 -10.76
CA MET A 9 -28.41 -4.32 -9.57
C MET A 9 -28.67 -5.83 -9.60
N GLU A 10 -28.32 -6.51 -10.69
CA GLU A 10 -28.47 -7.94 -10.89
C GLU A 10 -27.87 -8.72 -9.72
N ASP A 11 -28.63 -9.71 -9.22
CA ASP A 11 -28.28 -10.58 -8.10
C ASP A 11 -28.11 -9.90 -6.73
N LEU A 12 -28.43 -8.61 -6.57
CA LEU A 12 -28.41 -7.94 -5.27
C LEU A 12 -29.74 -8.12 -4.51
N PRO A 13 -29.73 -8.63 -3.25
CA PRO A 13 -30.94 -8.73 -2.46
C PRO A 13 -31.56 -7.35 -2.18
N LEU A 14 -32.86 -7.20 -2.47
CA LEU A 14 -33.58 -5.93 -2.30
C LEU A 14 -33.52 -5.39 -0.87
N THR A 15 -33.67 -6.28 0.12
CA THR A 15 -33.53 -5.92 1.53
C THR A 15 -32.13 -5.38 1.85
N TRP A 16 -31.08 -5.98 1.28
CA TRP A 16 -29.71 -5.50 1.49
C TRP A 16 -29.49 -4.11 0.88
N LEU A 17 -29.98 -3.88 -0.34
CA LEU A 17 -29.91 -2.57 -0.98
C LEU A 17 -30.62 -1.51 -0.13
N ARG A 18 -31.89 -1.75 0.23
CA ARG A 18 -32.68 -0.81 1.03
C ARG A 18 -32.06 -0.54 2.41
N ASP A 19 -31.51 -1.56 3.05
CA ASP A 19 -30.81 -1.47 4.33
C ASP A 19 -29.50 -0.66 4.26
N ASN A 20 -28.92 -0.55 3.06
CA ASN A 20 -27.71 0.21 2.78
C ASN A 20 -27.97 1.52 2.02
N CYS A 21 -29.20 2.04 2.04
CA CYS A 21 -29.50 3.36 1.46
C CYS A 21 -28.54 4.43 2.02
N PRO A 22 -27.82 5.18 1.16
CA PRO A 22 -26.85 6.17 1.61
C PRO A 22 -27.48 7.53 1.95
N CYS A 23 -28.80 7.69 1.81
CA CYS A 23 -29.43 8.99 1.94
C CYS A 23 -29.36 9.54 3.39
N PRO A 24 -29.44 10.87 3.59
CA PRO A 24 -29.38 11.50 4.92
C PRO A 24 -30.50 11.09 5.90
N ARG A 25 -31.58 10.45 5.40
CA ARG A 25 -32.63 9.88 6.25
C ARG A 25 -32.29 8.49 6.79
N CYS A 26 -31.38 7.79 6.12
CA CYS A 26 -30.98 6.42 6.44
C CYS A 26 -29.60 6.38 7.12
N ARG A 27 -28.73 7.37 6.85
CA ARG A 27 -27.42 7.53 7.48
C ARG A 27 -27.17 8.97 7.88
N ASP A 28 -26.57 9.20 9.06
CA ASP A 28 -26.16 10.55 9.48
C ASP A 28 -25.05 11.05 8.54
N PRO A 29 -25.22 12.22 7.90
CA PRO A 29 -24.26 12.72 6.91
C PRO A 29 -22.88 13.08 7.50
N ARG A 30 -22.74 13.20 8.82
CA ARG A 30 -21.49 13.57 9.50
C ARG A 30 -20.65 12.38 9.92
N ASN A 31 -21.31 11.28 10.32
CA ASN A 31 -20.62 10.12 10.91
C ASN A 31 -20.94 8.78 10.20
N GLY A 32 -21.87 8.78 9.24
CA GLY A 32 -22.22 7.61 8.45
C GLY A 32 -23.03 6.52 9.19
N GLN A 33 -23.37 6.73 10.45
CA GLN A 33 -24.14 5.76 11.25
C GLN A 33 -25.55 5.60 10.72
N LYS A 34 -26.04 4.36 10.72
CA LYS A 34 -27.40 4.03 10.32
C LYS A 34 -28.41 4.63 11.31
N LEU A 35 -29.45 5.26 10.80
CA LEU A 35 -30.46 6.00 11.58
C LEU A 35 -31.73 5.18 11.89
N PHE A 36 -31.76 3.91 11.52
CA PHE A 36 -32.90 3.01 11.71
C PHE A 36 -32.42 1.59 12.07
N GLN A 37 -33.30 0.82 12.70
CA GLN A 37 -33.15 -0.59 13.00
C GLN A 37 -33.72 -1.45 11.88
N ILE A 38 -33.19 -2.67 11.68
CA ILE A 38 -33.63 -3.57 10.60
C ILE A 38 -35.15 -3.84 10.63
N THR A 39 -35.76 -3.85 11.81
CA THR A 39 -37.20 -4.07 12.02
C THR A 39 -38.08 -2.92 11.55
N GLU A 40 -37.50 -1.73 11.30
CA GLU A 40 -38.21 -0.59 10.74
C GLU A 40 -38.33 -0.68 9.21
N LEU A 41 -37.57 -1.58 8.56
CA LEU A 41 -37.77 -1.88 7.15
C LEU A 41 -38.95 -2.84 6.98
N PRO A 42 -39.81 -2.63 5.96
CA PRO A 42 -40.90 -3.55 5.69
C PRO A 42 -40.37 -4.91 5.23
N THR A 43 -41.09 -5.97 5.61
CA THR A 43 -40.90 -7.28 4.99
C THR A 43 -41.54 -7.29 3.61
N GLY A 44 -40.99 -8.09 2.67
CA GLY A 44 -41.51 -8.15 1.30
C GLY A 44 -41.24 -6.90 0.46
N LEU A 45 -40.05 -6.29 0.63
CA LEU A 45 -39.59 -5.17 -0.21
C LEU A 45 -39.68 -5.52 -1.70
N ALA A 46 -40.22 -4.59 -2.47
CA ALA A 46 -40.31 -4.65 -3.92
C ALA A 46 -39.82 -3.35 -4.54
N LEU A 47 -39.45 -3.41 -5.82
CA LEU A 47 -39.11 -2.24 -6.62
C LEU A 47 -40.39 -1.67 -7.23
N ASP A 48 -40.71 -0.42 -6.89
CA ASP A 48 -41.81 0.33 -7.52
C ASP A 48 -41.32 1.05 -8.79
N GLY A 49 -40.03 1.38 -8.83
CA GLY A 49 -39.37 1.94 -10.02
C GLY A 49 -37.85 1.92 -9.92
N VAL A 50 -37.18 1.81 -11.06
CA VAL A 50 -35.72 1.93 -11.17
C VAL A 50 -35.37 2.83 -12.34
N ARG A 51 -34.44 3.77 -12.13
CA ARG A 51 -33.96 4.70 -13.16
C ARG A 51 -32.45 4.74 -13.18
N ARG A 52 -31.86 4.79 -14.39
CA ARG A 52 -30.44 5.11 -14.54
C ARG A 52 -30.23 6.61 -14.35
N THR A 53 -29.13 6.96 -13.72
CA THR A 53 -28.59 8.33 -13.72
C THR A 53 -27.21 8.33 -14.38
N ALA A 54 -26.60 9.50 -14.54
CA ALA A 54 -25.21 9.61 -14.99
C ALA A 54 -24.26 8.87 -14.02
N ASP A 55 -24.55 8.95 -12.71
CA ASP A 55 -23.65 8.49 -11.65
C ASP A 55 -23.98 7.09 -11.11
N GLY A 56 -25.13 6.50 -11.49
CA GLY A 56 -25.55 5.18 -11.04
C GLY A 56 -27.03 4.89 -11.25
N VAL A 57 -27.75 4.54 -10.17
CA VAL A 57 -29.16 4.15 -10.21
C VAL A 57 -29.96 4.80 -9.09
N GLU A 58 -31.19 5.20 -9.41
CA GLU A 58 -32.22 5.56 -8.45
C GLU A 58 -33.27 4.45 -8.35
N VAL A 59 -33.71 4.17 -7.13
CA VAL A 59 -34.66 3.11 -6.80
C VAL A 59 -35.79 3.68 -5.97
N ASP A 60 -37.02 3.48 -6.43
CA ASP A 60 -38.25 3.72 -5.68
C ASP A 60 -38.73 2.39 -5.08
N TRP A 61 -39.02 2.39 -3.78
CA TRP A 61 -39.31 1.20 -2.98
C TRP A 61 -40.80 1.08 -2.61
N ALA A 62 -41.32 -0.15 -2.61
CA ALA A 62 -42.59 -0.51 -2.01
C ALA A 62 -42.38 -1.53 -0.87
N PRO A 63 -43.18 -1.48 0.21
CA PRO A 63 -44.32 -0.58 0.44
C PRO A 63 -43.99 0.76 1.13
N ASP A 64 -42.73 1.02 1.51
CA ASP A 64 -42.40 2.22 2.30
C ASP A 64 -42.35 3.53 1.51
N GLY A 65 -42.42 3.47 0.17
CA GLY A 65 -42.39 4.64 -0.72
C GLY A 65 -41.05 5.38 -0.68
N HIS A 66 -39.99 4.76 -0.14
CA HIS A 66 -38.68 5.39 -0.03
C HIS A 66 -38.03 5.52 -1.40
N ARG A 67 -37.14 6.51 -1.56
CA ARG A 67 -36.27 6.62 -2.72
C ARG A 67 -34.81 6.56 -2.29
N SER A 68 -34.05 5.65 -2.90
CA SER A 68 -32.61 5.54 -2.74
C SER A 68 -31.88 5.92 -4.02
N ALA A 69 -30.68 6.48 -3.90
CA ALA A 69 -29.75 6.67 -5.02
C ALA A 69 -28.43 5.98 -4.68
N TYR A 70 -27.90 5.16 -5.58
CA TYR A 70 -26.64 4.45 -5.42
C TYR A 70 -25.71 4.77 -6.59
N SER A 71 -24.46 5.13 -6.30
CA SER A 71 -23.47 5.32 -7.36
C SER A 71 -23.03 3.98 -7.95
N ALA A 72 -22.64 3.97 -9.23
CA ALA A 72 -22.10 2.79 -9.90
C ALA A 72 -20.83 2.27 -9.18
N GLN A 73 -20.01 3.19 -8.68
CA GLN A 73 -18.82 2.86 -7.87
C GLN A 73 -19.21 2.14 -6.58
N TRP A 74 -20.21 2.63 -5.84
CA TRP A 74 -20.65 2.01 -4.60
C TRP A 74 -21.22 0.61 -4.86
N LEU A 75 -22.07 0.47 -5.89
CA LEU A 75 -22.65 -0.82 -6.25
C LEU A 75 -21.58 -1.85 -6.62
N THR A 76 -20.60 -1.44 -7.42
CA THR A 76 -19.49 -2.30 -7.84
C THR A 76 -18.62 -2.72 -6.65
N ALA A 77 -18.25 -1.76 -5.79
CA ALA A 77 -17.39 -2.00 -4.63
C ALA A 77 -18.03 -2.87 -3.53
N ASN A 78 -19.36 -2.92 -3.46
CA ASN A 78 -20.10 -3.61 -2.41
C ASN A 78 -20.82 -4.87 -2.89
N ARG A 79 -20.51 -5.40 -4.09
CA ARG A 79 -21.11 -6.64 -4.58
C ARG A 79 -20.76 -7.84 -3.67
N PRO A 80 -21.75 -8.62 -3.20
CA PRO A 80 -21.54 -9.76 -2.31
C PRO A 80 -20.58 -10.84 -2.87
N ASP A 81 -20.66 -11.10 -4.18
CA ASP A 81 -19.91 -12.18 -4.85
C ASP A 81 -18.59 -11.72 -5.47
N GLY A 82 -18.32 -10.41 -5.48
CA GLY A 82 -17.20 -9.81 -6.22
C GLY A 82 -15.82 -9.96 -5.58
N GLY A 83 -15.66 -10.72 -4.49
CA GLY A 83 -14.38 -10.88 -3.77
C GLY A 83 -13.78 -9.60 -3.15
N GLY A 84 -14.28 -8.42 -3.57
CA GLY A 84 -13.75 -7.09 -3.27
C GLY A 84 -14.53 -6.32 -2.21
N GLY A 85 -15.36 -6.99 -1.42
CA GLY A 85 -15.97 -6.35 -0.25
C GLY A 85 -14.87 -5.81 0.67
N SER A 86 -15.14 -4.68 1.33
CA SER A 86 -14.36 -4.06 2.41
C SER A 86 -14.27 -4.94 3.66
N GLY A 87 -14.10 -6.25 3.49
CA GLY A 87 -13.97 -7.23 4.54
C GLY A 87 -12.73 -6.93 5.35
N ASP A 88 -12.78 -7.38 6.60
CA ASP A 88 -11.66 -7.36 7.52
C ASP A 88 -10.39 -7.95 6.88
N ARG A 89 -9.45 -7.08 6.49
CA ARG A 89 -8.18 -7.45 5.85
C ARG A 89 -7.15 -8.01 6.85
N ARG A 90 -7.53 -8.23 8.10
CA ARG A 90 -6.65 -8.85 9.11
C ARG A 90 -6.44 -10.36 8.86
N GLY A 91 -7.38 -11.03 8.18
CA GLY A 91 -7.23 -12.43 7.77
C GLY A 91 -6.36 -12.61 6.52
N GLU A 92 -6.00 -13.85 6.19
CA GLU A 92 -5.05 -14.21 5.11
C GLU A 92 -5.40 -13.61 3.73
N ASN A 93 -6.66 -13.31 3.46
CA ASN A 93 -7.11 -12.70 2.20
C ASN A 93 -6.76 -11.21 2.07
N GLY A 94 -6.34 -10.55 3.16
CA GLY A 94 -5.81 -9.19 3.14
C GLY A 94 -4.29 -9.13 3.25
N LYS A 95 -3.61 -10.28 3.22
CA LYS A 95 -2.17 -10.42 3.47
C LYS A 95 -1.46 -10.97 2.24
N THR A 96 -0.23 -10.50 2.01
CA THR A 96 0.70 -11.14 1.06
C THR A 96 1.54 -12.14 1.86
N LEU A 97 1.26 -13.43 1.68
CA LEU A 97 1.99 -14.50 2.36
C LEU A 97 3.36 -14.71 1.71
N TRP A 98 4.40 -14.92 2.51
CA TRP A 98 5.78 -14.95 2.02
C TRP A 98 6.61 -16.10 2.58
N VAL A 99 7.63 -16.50 1.83
CA VAL A 99 8.81 -17.25 2.31
C VAL A 99 10.02 -16.30 2.34
N ALA A 100 11.10 -16.67 3.02
CA ALA A 100 12.23 -15.75 3.22
C ALA A 100 12.83 -15.26 1.89
N ALA A 101 12.89 -16.13 0.88
CA ALA A 101 13.43 -15.81 -0.45
C ALA A 101 12.63 -14.73 -1.19
N ASP A 102 11.34 -14.53 -0.89
CA ASP A 102 10.52 -13.50 -1.53
C ASP A 102 11.00 -12.07 -1.15
N LEU A 103 11.63 -11.96 0.02
CA LEU A 103 12.02 -10.70 0.67
C LEU A 103 13.52 -10.38 0.54
N ASN A 104 14.33 -11.25 -0.08
CA ASN A 104 15.76 -11.02 -0.26
C ASN A 104 16.01 -9.68 -0.97
N ASP A 105 16.82 -8.82 -0.32
CA ASP A 105 17.17 -7.43 -0.68
C ASP A 105 16.02 -6.41 -0.70
N ARG A 106 14.82 -6.77 -0.19
CA ARG A 106 13.61 -5.92 -0.24
C ARG A 106 12.86 -5.90 1.10
N LEU A 107 13.59 -5.75 2.20
CA LEU A 107 12.94 -5.55 3.50
C LEU A 107 12.10 -4.26 3.47
N PRO A 108 10.88 -4.27 4.02
CA PRO A 108 10.07 -3.06 4.14
C PRO A 108 10.71 -2.15 5.19
N GLU A 109 11.44 -1.12 4.74
CA GLU A 109 12.17 -0.22 5.62
C GLU A 109 12.08 1.25 5.20
N ALA A 110 12.23 2.14 6.19
CA ALA A 110 12.35 3.58 6.00
C ALA A 110 13.16 4.19 7.13
N SER A 111 13.82 5.34 6.90
CA SER A 111 14.43 6.08 8.01
C SER A 111 13.36 6.73 8.89
N TRP A 112 13.65 6.89 10.17
CA TRP A 112 12.76 7.56 11.12
C TRP A 112 12.45 8.99 10.72
N ALA A 113 13.43 9.69 10.13
CA ALA A 113 13.26 11.06 9.66
C ALA A 113 12.25 11.16 8.50
N GLU A 114 12.38 10.28 7.49
CA GLU A 114 11.45 10.22 6.36
C GLU A 114 10.06 9.79 6.81
N TYR A 115 9.97 8.79 7.70
CA TYR A 115 8.70 8.33 8.25
C TYR A 115 7.91 9.43 8.98
N LEU A 116 8.60 10.33 9.68
CA LEU A 116 7.95 11.47 10.34
C LEU A 116 7.68 12.64 9.38
N GLY A 117 8.54 12.83 8.37
CA GLY A 117 8.50 13.98 7.48
C GLY A 117 7.59 13.84 6.27
N ASP A 118 7.31 12.60 5.83
CA ASP A 118 6.54 12.32 4.62
C ASP A 118 5.35 11.37 4.92
N PRO A 119 4.09 11.86 4.84
CA PRO A 119 2.89 11.05 4.98
C PRO A 119 2.82 9.83 4.04
N ALA A 120 3.41 9.92 2.84
CA ALA A 120 3.47 8.80 1.90
C ALA A 120 4.45 7.73 2.38
N VAL A 121 5.63 8.10 2.89
CA VAL A 121 6.57 7.14 3.52
C VAL A 121 5.89 6.45 4.70
N LYS A 122 5.22 7.22 5.57
CA LYS A 122 4.47 6.68 6.69
C LYS A 122 3.42 5.67 6.22
N ALA A 123 2.62 6.03 5.23
CA ALA A 123 1.59 5.15 4.68
C ALA A 123 2.18 3.84 4.13
N ARG A 124 3.28 3.88 3.36
CA ARG A 124 3.97 2.66 2.87
C ARG A 124 4.47 1.76 3.99
N VAL A 125 5.02 2.33 5.06
CA VAL A 125 5.45 1.56 6.24
C VAL A 125 4.25 0.88 6.90
N LEU A 126 3.16 1.62 7.16
CA LEU A 126 1.97 1.04 7.78
C LEU A 126 1.30 0.01 6.87
N GLU A 127 1.27 0.23 5.56
CA GLU A 127 0.79 -0.74 4.57
C GLU A 127 1.62 -2.02 4.58
N SER A 128 2.95 -1.90 4.70
CA SER A 128 3.84 -3.06 4.81
C SER A 128 3.56 -3.87 6.07
N VAL A 129 3.34 -3.22 7.22
CA VAL A 129 2.93 -3.92 8.45
C VAL A 129 1.59 -4.64 8.25
N LEU A 130 0.60 -4.01 7.61
CA LEU A 130 -0.69 -4.67 7.37
C LEU A 130 -0.61 -5.80 6.33
N GLY A 131 0.15 -5.63 5.26
CA GLY A 131 0.21 -6.55 4.12
C GLY A 131 1.22 -7.68 4.30
N LEU A 132 2.47 -7.35 4.63
CA LEU A 132 3.57 -8.30 4.86
C LEU A 132 3.67 -8.77 6.31
N GLY A 133 3.10 -8.01 7.25
CA GLY A 133 3.12 -8.35 8.68
C GLY A 133 4.25 -7.67 9.45
N PHE A 134 5.15 -6.93 8.82
CA PHE A 134 6.21 -6.18 9.52
C PHE A 134 6.78 -5.01 8.70
N ALA A 135 7.50 -4.13 9.39
CA ALA A 135 8.37 -3.11 8.80
C ALA A 135 9.52 -2.73 9.77
N LEU A 136 10.61 -2.20 9.22
CA LEU A 136 11.77 -1.70 9.95
C LEU A 136 11.88 -0.18 9.83
N LEU A 137 11.92 0.51 10.96
CA LEU A 137 12.30 1.91 11.02
C LEU A 137 13.78 2.02 11.40
N ARG A 138 14.57 2.61 10.51
CA ARG A 138 16.01 2.85 10.69
C ARG A 138 16.23 4.17 11.41
N ASP A 139 17.37 4.30 12.09
CA ASP A 139 17.82 5.55 12.71
C ASP A 139 16.84 6.15 13.75
N VAL A 140 16.01 5.32 14.40
CA VAL A 140 15.22 5.75 15.57
C VAL A 140 16.20 6.08 16.69
N PRO A 141 16.17 7.28 17.30
CA PRO A 141 17.17 7.68 18.28
C PRO A 141 17.36 6.63 19.39
N CYS A 142 18.59 6.22 19.68
CA CYS A 142 18.92 5.25 20.74
C CYS A 142 18.73 5.87 22.13
N ARG A 143 17.49 6.17 22.51
CA ARG A 143 17.10 6.71 23.80
C ARG A 143 15.97 5.87 24.38
N GLU A 144 15.98 5.72 25.70
CA GLU A 144 14.94 5.01 26.42
C GLU A 144 13.54 5.58 26.13
N GLY A 145 12.56 4.69 25.94
CA GLY A 145 11.16 5.02 25.69
C GLY A 145 10.81 5.38 24.24
N ARG A 146 11.79 5.41 23.31
CA ARG A 146 11.54 5.81 21.91
C ARG A 146 10.59 4.87 21.16
N VAL A 147 10.56 3.59 21.53
CA VAL A 147 9.58 2.63 21.01
C VAL A 147 8.13 3.03 21.31
N LEU A 148 7.88 3.73 22.42
CA LEU A 148 6.54 4.24 22.76
C LEU A 148 6.14 5.36 21.81
N GLU A 149 7.05 6.29 21.54
CA GLU A 149 6.83 7.38 20.58
C GLU A 149 6.56 6.84 19.17
N VAL A 150 7.25 5.78 18.76
CA VAL A 150 6.96 5.07 17.50
C VAL A 150 5.53 4.56 17.48
N ALA A 151 5.08 3.84 18.52
CA ALA A 151 3.71 3.33 18.61
C ALA A 151 2.66 4.46 18.59
N GLU A 152 2.94 5.57 19.28
CA GLU A 152 2.07 6.75 19.34
C GLU A 152 1.94 7.49 18.00
N THR A 153 2.82 7.23 17.02
CA THR A 153 2.67 7.81 15.68
C THR A 153 1.50 7.22 14.88
N PHE A 154 1.08 5.99 15.16
CA PHE A 154 0.02 5.32 14.41
C PHE A 154 -1.12 4.79 15.28
N GLY A 155 -0.99 4.84 16.61
CA GLY A 155 -2.01 4.33 17.51
C GLY A 155 -1.68 4.55 18.97
N TYR A 156 -2.01 3.55 19.79
CA TYR A 156 -1.87 3.61 21.23
C TYR A 156 -1.04 2.43 21.74
N VAL A 157 -0.23 2.69 22.76
CA VAL A 157 0.48 1.64 23.49
C VAL A 157 -0.53 0.84 24.31
N ARG A 158 -0.49 -0.48 24.18
CA ARG A 158 -1.24 -1.39 25.04
C ARG A 158 -0.40 -1.75 26.26
N GLU A 159 -0.75 -1.12 27.37
CA GLU A 159 -0.15 -1.38 28.66
C GLU A 159 -0.47 -2.80 29.15
N THR A 160 0.52 -3.44 29.78
CA THR A 160 0.43 -4.79 30.32
C THR A 160 0.96 -4.85 31.76
N ASN A 161 1.00 -6.03 32.38
CA ASN A 161 1.69 -6.19 33.67
C ASN A 161 3.20 -5.96 33.57
N TYR A 162 3.78 -6.00 32.37
CA TYR A 162 5.17 -5.58 32.11
C TYR A 162 5.30 -4.05 32.00
N GLY A 163 4.21 -3.29 32.16
CA GLY A 163 4.14 -1.85 31.96
C GLY A 163 3.83 -1.47 30.51
N ARG A 164 4.01 -0.17 30.22
CA ARG A 164 3.96 0.39 28.85
C ARG A 164 5.17 -0.01 28.00
N LEU A 165 6.29 -0.29 28.66
CA LEU A 165 7.61 -0.52 28.10
C LEU A 165 8.26 -1.68 28.86
N PHE A 166 8.94 -2.59 28.15
CA PHE A 166 9.73 -3.64 28.77
C PHE A 166 11.13 -3.72 28.17
N ASP A 167 12.13 -4.01 28.99
CA ASP A 167 13.52 -4.18 28.56
C ASP A 167 13.81 -5.64 28.19
N VAL A 168 14.50 -5.87 27.08
CA VAL A 168 15.02 -7.18 26.67
C VAL A 168 16.55 -7.11 26.71
N ARG A 169 17.10 -7.51 27.86
CA ARG A 169 18.54 -7.62 28.14
C ARG A 169 18.83 -8.94 28.87
N VAL A 170 20.08 -9.37 28.91
CA VAL A 170 20.48 -10.51 29.73
C VAL A 170 20.40 -10.10 31.20
N GLU A 171 19.60 -10.81 31.99
CA GLU A 171 19.45 -10.55 33.42
C GLU A 171 20.09 -11.66 34.27
N PRO A 172 20.69 -11.34 35.43
CA PRO A 172 21.33 -12.34 36.29
C PRO A 172 20.37 -13.38 36.88
N ASP A 173 19.08 -13.04 37.03
CA ASP A 173 18.02 -13.92 37.58
C ASP A 173 16.72 -13.77 36.74
N PRO A 174 16.65 -14.41 35.56
CA PRO A 174 15.61 -14.13 34.57
C PRO A 174 14.29 -14.85 34.89
N ASN A 175 13.18 -14.10 35.00
CA ASN A 175 11.83 -14.67 35.12
C ASN A 175 11.23 -15.13 33.78
N ASN A 176 11.93 -14.90 32.66
CA ASN A 176 11.55 -15.28 31.31
C ASN A 176 12.80 -15.61 30.48
N LEU A 177 12.73 -16.69 29.68
CA LEU A 177 13.82 -17.11 28.79
C LEU A 177 14.23 -16.02 27.78
N ALA A 178 13.37 -15.04 27.50
CA ALA A 178 13.70 -13.85 26.72
C ALA A 178 14.97 -13.13 27.23
N PHE A 179 15.23 -13.22 28.54
CA PHE A 179 16.33 -12.57 29.26
C PHE A 179 17.58 -13.45 29.42
N THR A 180 17.71 -14.53 28.63
CA THR A 180 18.88 -15.43 28.61
C THR A 180 19.63 -15.37 27.27
N GLY A 181 20.85 -15.93 27.17
CA GLY A 181 21.61 -16.08 25.92
C GLY A 181 21.12 -17.20 24.96
N ALA A 182 20.15 -18.03 25.39
CA ALA A 182 19.71 -19.21 24.66
C ALA A 182 18.94 -18.89 23.36
N ARG A 183 18.92 -19.82 22.39
CA ARG A 183 18.07 -19.71 21.20
C ARG A 183 16.60 -19.63 21.61
N ILE A 184 15.87 -18.71 21.00
CA ILE A 184 14.40 -18.63 21.12
C ILE A 184 13.80 -19.12 19.81
N THR A 185 13.05 -20.22 19.86
CA THR A 185 12.35 -20.77 18.70
C THR A 185 11.21 -19.84 18.26
N PRO A 186 10.75 -19.92 16.99
CA PRO A 186 9.61 -19.13 16.51
C PRO A 186 8.40 -19.23 17.43
N HIS A 187 7.87 -18.07 17.83
CA HIS A 187 6.67 -17.97 18.68
C HIS A 187 5.93 -16.66 18.49
N THR A 188 4.67 -16.63 18.91
CA THR A 188 3.91 -15.39 19.14
C THR A 188 3.87 -15.05 20.62
N ASP A 189 3.81 -13.75 20.91
CA ASP A 189 3.82 -13.25 22.29
C ASP A 189 2.44 -13.28 22.92
N ASN A 190 2.43 -13.60 24.21
CA ASN A 190 1.28 -13.50 25.09
C ASN A 190 -0.01 -14.21 24.60
N PRO A 191 0.05 -15.46 24.09
CA PRO A 191 -1.17 -16.17 23.65
C PRO A 191 -2.15 -16.46 24.79
N TYR A 192 -1.72 -16.30 26.05
CA TYR A 192 -2.53 -16.33 27.27
C TYR A 192 -3.36 -15.07 27.52
N ARG A 193 -3.29 -14.06 26.64
CA ARG A 193 -4.14 -12.86 26.70
C ARG A 193 -5.27 -12.96 25.68
N ASP A 194 -6.43 -12.49 26.10
CA ASP A 194 -7.62 -12.41 25.25
C ASP A 194 -8.35 -11.06 25.47
N PRO A 195 -8.28 -10.10 24.53
CA PRO A 195 -7.60 -10.20 23.24
C PRO A 195 -6.07 -10.27 23.37
N VAL A 196 -5.44 -10.98 22.43
CA VAL A 196 -3.97 -11.03 22.32
C VAL A 196 -3.42 -9.67 21.90
N PRO A 197 -2.19 -9.33 22.32
CA PRO A 197 -1.48 -8.26 21.67
C PRO A 197 -1.37 -8.39 20.15
N THR A 198 -1.95 -7.48 19.37
CA THR A 198 -1.94 -7.66 17.91
C THR A 198 -0.70 -7.11 17.22
N LEU A 199 -0.03 -6.09 17.76
CA LEU A 199 1.28 -5.64 17.32
C LEU A 199 2.30 -5.73 18.46
N GLN A 200 3.53 -6.02 18.09
CA GLN A 200 4.71 -5.88 18.93
C GLN A 200 5.74 -4.98 18.23
N LEU A 201 6.43 -4.17 19.03
CA LEU A 201 7.54 -3.34 18.59
C LEU A 201 8.79 -3.72 19.36
N LEU A 202 9.94 -3.76 18.69
CA LEU A 202 11.25 -4.00 19.30
C LEU A 202 12.26 -2.99 18.77
N HIS A 203 12.72 -2.10 19.63
CA HIS A 203 13.71 -1.06 19.32
C HIS A 203 15.08 -1.42 19.91
N CYS A 204 16.11 -1.47 19.07
CA CYS A 204 17.46 -1.80 19.49
C CYS A 204 18.21 -0.54 19.97
N LEU A 205 18.57 -0.52 21.26
CA LEU A 205 19.38 0.56 21.85
C LEU A 205 20.88 0.25 21.80
N SER A 206 21.24 -1.03 21.97
CA SER A 206 22.63 -1.50 21.81
C SER A 206 22.65 -2.97 21.39
N ASN A 207 23.61 -3.34 20.53
CA ASN A 207 23.80 -4.72 20.11
C ASN A 207 25.28 -5.01 19.77
N ALA A 208 26.06 -5.33 20.81
CA ALA A 208 27.49 -5.68 20.72
C ALA A 208 27.76 -7.19 20.81
N ALA A 209 26.73 -8.03 20.93
CA ALA A 209 26.89 -9.48 21.07
C ALA A 209 27.13 -10.17 19.71
N VAL A 210 27.97 -11.21 19.68
CA VAL A 210 28.11 -12.09 18.50
C VAL A 210 26.93 -13.05 18.48
N GLY A 211 26.22 -13.11 17.34
CA GLY A 211 24.92 -13.79 17.21
C GLY A 211 23.74 -12.90 17.64
N GLY A 212 22.62 -13.53 18.01
CA GLY A 212 21.44 -12.84 18.56
C GLY A 212 20.60 -12.13 17.50
N ASP A 213 20.72 -12.59 16.26
CA ASP A 213 19.97 -12.13 15.11
C ASP A 213 18.49 -12.44 15.30
N SER A 214 17.66 -11.51 14.87
CA SER A 214 16.21 -11.63 14.92
C SER A 214 15.74 -12.55 13.80
N GLY A 215 14.76 -13.39 14.10
CA GLY A 215 14.10 -14.25 13.12
C GLY A 215 12.63 -13.92 13.01
N LEU A 216 12.08 -13.94 11.80
CA LEU A 216 10.64 -13.88 11.53
C LEU A 216 10.21 -15.09 10.69
N VAL A 217 9.04 -15.63 10.99
CA VAL A 217 8.36 -16.67 10.23
C VAL A 217 6.92 -16.24 10.00
N ASP A 218 6.48 -16.25 8.75
CA ASP A 218 5.08 -16.00 8.41
C ASP A 218 4.19 -17.16 8.87
N GLY A 219 3.55 -17.00 10.04
CA GLY A 219 2.68 -18.02 10.62
C GLY A 219 1.48 -18.34 9.74
N PHE A 220 0.98 -17.39 8.95
CA PHE A 220 -0.11 -17.65 8.01
C PHE A 220 0.37 -18.47 6.83
N LYS A 221 1.59 -18.22 6.32
CA LYS A 221 2.21 -19.09 5.31
C LYS A 221 2.41 -20.50 5.85
N ALA A 222 2.95 -20.64 7.06
CA ALA A 222 3.13 -21.93 7.71
C ALA A 222 1.79 -22.68 7.89
N ALA A 223 0.74 -21.99 8.33
CA ALA A 223 -0.59 -22.56 8.51
C ALA A 223 -1.23 -22.94 7.15
N ALA A 224 -1.02 -22.14 6.10
CA ALA A 224 -1.47 -22.46 4.75
C ALA A 224 -0.74 -23.68 4.17
N LEU A 225 0.56 -23.85 4.46
CA LEU A 225 1.31 -25.07 4.12
C LEU A 225 0.76 -26.27 4.87
N LEU A 226 0.50 -26.17 6.17
CA LEU A 226 -0.15 -27.23 6.94
C LEU A 226 -1.50 -27.61 6.33
N ARG A 227 -2.33 -26.62 5.97
CA ARG A 227 -3.63 -26.86 5.32
C ARG A 227 -3.51 -27.60 3.99
N ALA A 228 -2.45 -27.36 3.23
CA ALA A 228 -2.21 -28.00 1.94
C ALA A 228 -1.61 -29.41 2.06
N GLU A 229 -0.65 -29.58 2.99
CA GLU A 229 0.12 -30.81 3.16
C GLU A 229 -0.59 -31.84 4.05
N ASP A 230 -1.29 -31.39 5.08
CA ASP A 230 -2.04 -32.23 6.02
C ASP A 230 -3.33 -31.52 6.49
N PRO A 231 -4.41 -31.58 5.70
CA PRO A 231 -5.69 -30.94 6.02
C PRO A 231 -6.31 -31.44 7.34
N GLU A 232 -6.04 -32.68 7.74
CA GLU A 232 -6.53 -33.25 9.00
C GLU A 232 -5.81 -32.62 10.19
N ALA A 233 -4.48 -32.51 10.13
CA ALA A 233 -3.70 -31.81 11.16
C ALA A 233 -4.13 -30.33 11.26
N PHE A 234 -4.34 -29.65 10.13
CA PHE A 234 -4.88 -28.29 10.13
C PHE A 234 -6.27 -28.22 10.80
N ALA A 235 -7.17 -29.16 10.50
CA ALA A 235 -8.49 -29.23 11.14
C ALA A 235 -8.40 -29.44 12.66
N VAL A 236 -7.44 -30.27 13.13
CA VAL A 236 -7.20 -30.47 14.57
C VAL A 236 -6.72 -29.17 15.22
N LEU A 237 -5.73 -28.48 14.62
CA LEU A 237 -5.16 -27.26 15.20
C LEU A 237 -6.09 -26.04 15.16
N THR A 238 -7.12 -26.07 14.30
CA THR A 238 -8.14 -25.01 14.22
C THR A 238 -9.33 -25.23 15.14
N ARG A 239 -9.57 -26.47 15.59
CA ARG A 239 -10.74 -26.83 16.40
C ARG A 239 -10.44 -27.12 17.86
N THR A 240 -9.19 -27.43 18.18
CA THR A 240 -8.78 -27.80 19.54
C THR A 240 -8.43 -26.55 20.34
N PRO A 241 -9.21 -26.18 21.38
CA PRO A 241 -8.82 -25.10 22.28
C PRO A 241 -7.58 -25.52 23.08
N VAL A 242 -6.55 -24.69 23.06
CA VAL A 242 -5.31 -24.88 23.83
C VAL A 242 -5.32 -23.92 25.00
N PRO A 243 -5.16 -24.41 26.24
CA PRO A 243 -5.02 -23.54 27.40
C PRO A 243 -3.62 -22.92 27.37
N PHE A 244 -3.55 -21.59 27.29
CA PHE A 244 -2.34 -20.82 27.48
C PHE A 244 -2.36 -20.16 28.86
N GLN A 245 -1.25 -20.21 29.59
CA GLN A 245 -1.13 -19.65 30.93
C GLN A 245 0.19 -18.88 31.13
N PHE A 246 0.11 -17.82 31.93
CA PHE A 246 1.24 -17.12 32.51
C PHE A 246 0.93 -16.82 33.97
N SER A 247 1.92 -17.00 34.85
CA SER A 247 1.79 -16.68 36.27
C SER A 247 3.12 -16.17 36.81
N ASP A 248 3.07 -15.07 37.57
CA ASP A 248 4.16 -14.56 38.39
C ASP A 248 3.63 -14.15 39.78
N ALA A 249 4.46 -13.51 40.60
CA ALA A 249 4.08 -13.12 41.97
C ALA A 249 2.93 -12.10 42.06
N GLN A 250 2.61 -11.40 40.97
CA GLN A 250 1.64 -10.30 40.94
C GLN A 250 0.53 -10.50 39.90
N THR A 251 0.69 -11.43 38.96
CA THR A 251 -0.17 -11.57 37.78
C THR A 251 -0.42 -13.03 37.44
N GLU A 252 -1.68 -13.39 37.20
CA GLU A 252 -2.09 -14.65 36.58
C GLU A 252 -2.95 -14.34 35.35
N LEU A 253 -2.63 -14.97 34.21
CA LEU A 253 -3.32 -14.78 32.94
C LEU A 253 -3.57 -16.14 32.29
N ALA A 254 -4.73 -16.30 31.67
CA ALA A 254 -5.08 -17.50 30.93
C ALA A 254 -6.00 -17.20 29.74
N ALA A 255 -5.86 -17.98 28.68
CA ALA A 255 -6.77 -17.99 27.55
C ALA A 255 -6.86 -19.39 26.92
N ASP A 256 -8.07 -19.83 26.56
CA ASP A 256 -8.31 -21.07 25.84
C ASP A 256 -8.58 -20.77 24.36
N ARG A 257 -7.59 -21.01 23.50
CA ARG A 257 -7.64 -20.62 22.09
C ARG A 257 -6.96 -21.66 21.20
N PRO A 258 -7.42 -21.89 19.96
CA PRO A 258 -6.70 -22.77 19.04
C PRO A 258 -5.33 -22.20 18.66
N LEU A 259 -4.42 -23.07 18.19
CA LEU A 259 -3.13 -22.63 17.66
C LEU A 259 -3.30 -21.84 16.36
N ILE A 260 -4.32 -22.17 15.56
CA ILE A 260 -4.65 -21.49 14.31
C ILE A 260 -6.13 -21.10 14.38
N ASP A 261 -6.44 -19.81 14.44
CA ASP A 261 -7.83 -19.35 14.39
C ASP A 261 -8.26 -19.08 12.94
N VAL A 262 -9.52 -19.36 12.63
CA VAL A 262 -10.12 -19.14 11.30
C VAL A 262 -11.43 -18.38 11.42
N ASP A 263 -11.76 -17.55 10.43
CA ASP A 263 -13.07 -16.89 10.42
C ASP A 263 -14.20 -17.82 9.99
N GLY A 264 -15.44 -17.31 10.03
CA GLY A 264 -16.62 -18.05 9.60
C GLY A 264 -16.62 -18.53 8.15
N ARG A 265 -15.61 -18.15 7.33
CA ARG A 265 -15.38 -18.68 5.98
C ARG A 265 -14.20 -19.65 5.90
N GLY A 266 -13.60 -20.03 7.04
CA GLY A 266 -12.45 -20.92 7.12
C GLY A 266 -11.12 -20.27 6.76
N ARG A 267 -11.06 -18.93 6.69
CA ARG A 267 -9.82 -18.21 6.36
C ARG A 267 -8.99 -17.98 7.61
N ILE A 268 -7.68 -18.21 7.52
CA ILE A 268 -6.73 -18.01 8.63
C ILE A 268 -6.78 -16.55 9.09
N ARG A 269 -6.88 -16.35 10.40
CA ARG A 269 -7.02 -15.04 11.05
C ARG A 269 -6.01 -14.76 12.14
N GLU A 270 -5.53 -15.80 12.80
CA GLU A 270 -4.57 -15.66 13.88
C GLU A 270 -3.79 -16.96 14.09
N VAL A 271 -2.54 -16.84 14.51
CA VAL A 271 -1.69 -17.94 14.95
C VAL A 271 -1.20 -17.68 16.38
N ARG A 272 -1.57 -18.55 17.31
CA ARG A 272 -1.09 -18.57 18.69
C ARG A 272 -0.14 -19.74 18.88
N PHE A 273 1.15 -19.45 18.94
CA PHE A 273 2.16 -20.50 19.01
C PHE A 273 3.25 -20.11 20.00
N ASN A 274 3.18 -20.60 21.23
CA ASN A 274 4.24 -20.39 22.22
C ASN A 274 4.29 -21.55 23.20
N ASN A 275 5.24 -22.47 22.97
CA ASN A 275 5.41 -23.70 23.73
C ASN A 275 5.63 -23.46 25.23
N ARG A 276 6.20 -22.32 25.62
CA ARG A 276 6.51 -21.98 27.02
C ARG A 276 5.27 -21.66 27.85
N SER A 277 4.18 -21.32 27.20
CA SER A 277 2.94 -20.90 27.85
C SER A 277 1.77 -21.86 27.61
N ILE A 278 1.96 -22.96 26.87
CA ILE A 278 0.94 -24.00 26.76
C ILE A 278 0.83 -24.70 28.11
N ALA A 279 -0.37 -24.67 28.71
CA ALA A 279 -0.69 -25.37 29.93
C ALA A 279 -1.11 -26.82 29.63
N THR A 280 -1.53 -27.55 30.66
CA THR A 280 -1.91 -28.97 30.52
C THR A 280 -3.23 -29.10 29.74
N LEU A 281 -3.18 -29.68 28.54
CA LEU A 281 -4.38 -30.03 27.77
C LEU A 281 -5.12 -31.20 28.43
N LEU A 282 -6.44 -31.07 28.56
CA LEU A 282 -7.31 -32.08 29.14
C LEU A 282 -8.34 -32.53 28.09
N LEU A 283 -7.98 -33.55 27.31
CA LEU A 283 -8.81 -34.13 26.24
C LEU A 283 -8.78 -35.67 26.31
N PRO A 284 -9.73 -36.38 25.65
CA PRO A 284 -9.65 -37.83 25.47
C PRO A 284 -8.34 -38.26 24.81
N ALA A 285 -7.83 -39.46 25.14
CA ALA A 285 -6.52 -39.94 24.68
C ALA A 285 -6.33 -39.89 23.16
N VAL A 286 -7.36 -40.26 22.39
CA VAL A 286 -7.33 -40.24 20.92
C VAL A 286 -7.19 -38.81 20.38
N GLU A 287 -7.86 -37.84 21.00
CA GLU A 287 -7.77 -36.42 20.63
C GLU A 287 -6.40 -35.84 21.01
N LEU A 288 -5.85 -36.23 22.16
CA LEU A 288 -4.48 -35.85 22.55
C LEU A 288 -3.43 -36.35 21.56
N GLU A 289 -3.51 -37.62 21.14
CA GLU A 289 -2.59 -38.17 20.14
C GLU A 289 -2.68 -37.42 18.80
N ALA A 290 -3.90 -37.15 18.33
CA ALA A 290 -4.13 -36.37 17.12
C ALA A 290 -3.59 -34.93 17.24
N PHE A 291 -3.82 -34.29 18.39
CA PHE A 291 -3.30 -32.95 18.69
C PHE A 291 -1.78 -32.92 18.68
N TYR A 292 -1.11 -33.79 19.42
CA TYR A 292 0.35 -33.78 19.50
C TYR A 292 1.02 -34.13 18.16
N ARG A 293 0.40 -35.00 17.34
CA ARG A 293 0.83 -35.23 15.95
C ARG A 293 0.75 -33.93 15.15
N ALA A 294 -0.41 -33.27 15.15
CA ALA A 294 -0.64 -32.04 14.38
C ALA A 294 0.25 -30.88 14.85
N TYR A 295 0.39 -30.72 16.17
CA TYR A 295 1.23 -29.71 16.81
C TYR A 295 2.69 -29.88 16.41
N ARG A 296 3.20 -31.12 16.40
CA ARG A 296 4.55 -31.43 15.95
C ARG A 296 4.78 -31.09 14.48
N ILE A 297 3.86 -31.47 13.59
CA ILE A 297 3.96 -31.16 12.15
C ILE A 297 4.02 -29.64 11.96
N PHE A 298 3.16 -28.89 12.64
CA PHE A 298 3.17 -27.43 12.53
C PHE A 298 4.47 -26.82 13.06
N ALA A 299 4.99 -27.30 14.19
CA ALA A 299 6.29 -26.88 14.71
C ALA A 299 7.42 -27.16 13.71
N GLU A 300 7.45 -28.34 13.09
CA GLU A 300 8.43 -28.72 12.06
C GLU A 300 8.32 -27.81 10.82
N ILE A 301 7.12 -27.43 10.38
CA ILE A 301 6.92 -26.44 9.31
C ILE A 301 7.55 -25.11 9.69
N THR A 302 7.28 -24.57 10.89
CA THR A 302 7.84 -23.25 11.31
C THR A 302 9.37 -23.23 11.40
N LEU A 303 10.01 -24.40 11.48
CA LEU A 303 11.46 -24.56 11.54
C LEU A 303 12.10 -24.83 10.18
N ARG A 304 11.33 -24.85 9.08
CA ARG A 304 11.88 -24.98 7.74
C ARG A 304 12.77 -23.78 7.40
N PRO A 305 14.02 -23.98 6.94
CA PRO A 305 14.94 -22.87 6.66
C PRO A 305 14.39 -21.86 5.66
N GLU A 306 13.64 -22.30 4.65
CA GLU A 306 13.03 -21.43 3.64
C GLU A 306 11.97 -20.48 4.20
N LEU A 307 11.41 -20.75 5.38
CA LEU A 307 10.42 -19.88 6.04
C LEU A 307 11.04 -18.91 7.06
N GLN A 308 12.31 -19.09 7.43
CA GLN A 308 12.98 -18.29 8.45
C GLN A 308 13.72 -17.12 7.80
N LEU A 309 13.13 -15.94 7.93
CA LEU A 309 13.81 -14.68 7.62
C LEU A 309 14.68 -14.28 8.81
N GLU A 310 16.00 -14.28 8.65
CA GLU A 310 16.95 -13.89 9.69
C GLU A 310 17.62 -12.55 9.34
N PHE A 311 17.67 -11.62 10.29
CA PHE A 311 18.34 -10.33 10.12
C PHE A 311 18.81 -9.77 11.47
N ARG A 312 19.84 -8.92 11.42
CA ARG A 312 20.40 -8.29 12.60
C ARG A 312 19.78 -6.91 12.81
N LEU A 313 19.29 -6.66 14.03
CA LEU A 313 18.90 -5.32 14.47
C LEU A 313 20.14 -4.57 14.96
N LEU A 314 20.46 -3.45 14.31
CA LEU A 314 21.49 -2.52 14.69
C LEU A 314 20.94 -1.47 15.67
N PRO A 315 21.79 -0.81 16.47
CA PRO A 315 21.38 0.33 17.26
C PRO A 315 20.64 1.37 16.41
N GLY A 316 19.40 1.67 16.81
CA GLY A 316 18.50 2.58 16.12
C GLY A 316 17.44 1.90 15.26
N ASP A 317 17.55 0.61 15.00
CA ASP A 317 16.50 -0.14 14.31
C ASP A 317 15.32 -0.40 15.24
N CYS A 318 14.11 -0.10 14.76
CA CYS A 318 12.85 -0.46 15.39
C CYS A 318 12.02 -1.35 14.47
N LEU A 319 11.82 -2.60 14.88
CA LEU A 319 10.94 -3.56 14.20
C LEU A 319 9.52 -3.39 14.70
N ILE A 320 8.56 -3.22 13.79
CA ILE A 320 7.12 -3.25 14.07
C ILE A 320 6.56 -4.50 13.38
N PHE A 321 5.82 -5.34 14.10
CA PHE A 321 5.28 -6.56 13.50
C PHE A 321 3.92 -7.00 14.05
N ASP A 322 3.17 -7.69 13.20
CA ASP A 322 1.87 -8.29 13.41
C ASP A 322 2.01 -9.58 14.25
N ASN A 323 1.76 -9.46 15.55
CA ASN A 323 1.91 -10.55 16.53
C ASN A 323 0.77 -11.57 16.48
N VAL A 324 -0.32 -11.30 15.74
CA VAL A 324 -1.34 -12.34 15.45
C VAL A 324 -0.94 -13.22 14.27
N ARG A 325 0.07 -12.83 13.50
CA ARG A 325 0.50 -13.52 12.27
C ARG A 325 1.93 -14.03 12.36
N LEU A 326 2.88 -13.15 12.64
CA LEU A 326 4.30 -13.45 12.57
C LEU A 326 4.77 -14.10 13.86
N LEU A 327 5.42 -15.25 13.71
CA LEU A 327 6.23 -15.82 14.77
C LEU A 327 7.59 -15.15 14.71
N HIS A 328 8.12 -14.77 15.87
CA HIS A 328 9.45 -14.20 15.98
C HIS A 328 10.37 -15.12 16.78
N ALA A 329 11.65 -15.05 16.48
CA ALA A 329 12.69 -15.92 16.99
C ALA A 329 13.97 -15.11 17.24
N ARG A 330 14.93 -15.75 17.90
CA ARG A 330 16.27 -15.19 18.08
C ARG A 330 17.30 -16.31 18.05
N THR A 331 18.37 -16.12 17.28
CA THR A 331 19.53 -17.02 17.33
C THR A 331 20.23 -16.94 18.70
N ALA A 332 21.02 -17.95 19.06
CA ALA A 332 21.83 -17.89 20.28
C ALA A 332 22.90 -16.78 20.16
N PHE A 333 23.36 -16.24 21.29
CA PHE A 333 24.43 -15.25 21.31
C PHE A 333 25.34 -15.40 22.51
N GLU A 334 26.55 -14.84 22.40
CA GLU A 334 27.52 -14.82 23.50
C GLU A 334 27.12 -13.79 24.58
N GLU A 335 27.06 -14.22 25.84
CA GLU A 335 26.69 -13.37 26.99
C GLU A 335 27.73 -12.26 27.31
N SER A 336 28.89 -12.28 26.66
CA SER A 336 29.98 -11.32 26.83
C SER A 336 29.69 -9.94 26.23
N GLY A 337 28.70 -9.81 25.35
CA GLY A 337 28.34 -8.57 24.67
C GLY A 337 27.08 -7.89 25.23
N ALA A 338 27.09 -6.56 25.31
CA ALA A 338 25.90 -5.79 25.69
C ALA A 338 24.84 -5.83 24.58
N ARG A 339 23.65 -6.36 24.90
CA ARG A 339 22.46 -6.36 24.03
C ARG A 339 21.27 -5.81 24.82
N HIS A 340 20.68 -4.73 24.32
CA HIS A 340 19.53 -4.07 24.95
C HIS A 340 18.53 -3.66 23.88
N LEU A 341 17.37 -4.31 23.89
CA LEU A 341 16.20 -3.89 23.13
C LEU A 341 15.13 -3.40 24.09
N GLN A 342 14.30 -2.47 23.63
CA GLN A 342 13.08 -2.09 24.32
C GLN A 342 11.87 -2.51 23.51
N GLY A 343 10.93 -3.17 24.20
CA GLY A 343 9.70 -3.65 23.62
C GLY A 343 8.48 -2.88 24.09
N ALA A 344 7.50 -2.79 23.20
CA ALA A 344 6.17 -2.30 23.52
C ALA A 344 5.14 -3.08 22.68
N TYR A 345 3.88 -3.03 23.10
CA TYR A 345 2.79 -3.59 22.32
C TYR A 345 1.81 -2.48 21.90
N ALA A 346 1.18 -2.66 20.74
CA ALA A 346 0.16 -1.76 20.19
C ALA A 346 -0.90 -2.55 19.42
N ASP A 347 -1.98 -1.91 18.97
CA ASP A 347 -3.08 -2.59 18.30
C ASP A 347 -3.24 -2.23 16.81
N ILE A 348 -3.52 -3.26 16.01
CA ILE A 348 -3.49 -3.22 14.54
C ILE A 348 -4.65 -2.43 13.95
N ASP A 349 -5.76 -2.31 14.68
CA ASP A 349 -6.92 -1.50 14.28
C ASP A 349 -6.57 -0.01 14.29
N ALA A 350 -5.81 0.48 15.27
CA ALA A 350 -5.35 1.86 15.31
C ALA A 350 -4.41 2.17 14.13
N LEU A 351 -3.46 1.25 13.85
CA LEU A 351 -2.57 1.36 12.70
C LEU A 351 -3.36 1.40 11.37
N ALA A 352 -4.34 0.50 11.21
CA ALA A 352 -5.21 0.47 10.03
C ALA A 352 -6.08 1.73 9.91
N GLY A 353 -6.55 2.28 11.04
CA GLY A 353 -7.28 3.54 11.10
C GLY A 353 -6.42 4.71 10.61
N THR A 354 -5.18 4.82 11.10
CA THR A 354 -4.22 5.84 10.66
C THR A 354 -3.93 5.73 9.16
N LEU A 355 -3.66 4.52 8.65
CA LEU A 355 -3.45 4.32 7.21
C LEU A 355 -4.68 4.70 6.37
N ALA A 356 -5.90 4.40 6.83
CA ALA A 356 -7.12 4.77 6.13
C ALA A 356 -7.31 6.29 6.05
N VAL A 357 -6.88 7.04 7.07
CA VAL A 357 -6.86 8.51 7.04
C VAL A 357 -5.84 9.02 6.03
N LEU A 358 -4.60 8.54 6.08
CA LEU A 358 -3.53 8.93 5.15
C LEU A 358 -3.93 8.70 3.69
N ARG A 359 -4.53 7.55 3.38
CA ARG A 359 -5.06 7.24 2.04
C ARG A 359 -6.16 8.20 1.60
N ARG A 360 -7.07 8.55 2.50
CA ARG A 360 -8.16 9.51 2.20
C ARG A 360 -7.59 10.89 1.94
N GLU A 361 -6.66 11.37 2.76
CA GLU A 361 -5.98 12.65 2.58
C GLU A 361 -5.23 12.67 1.24
N ARG A 362 -4.51 11.59 0.90
CA ARG A 362 -3.83 11.49 -0.39
C ARG A 362 -4.80 11.48 -1.57
N ALA A 363 -5.93 10.81 -1.46
CA ALA A 363 -6.95 10.80 -2.51
C ALA A 363 -7.59 12.19 -2.72
N VAL A 364 -7.83 12.93 -1.64
CA VAL A 364 -8.31 14.31 -1.70
C VAL A 364 -7.26 15.20 -2.37
N ALA A 365 -6.02 15.15 -1.90
CA ALA A 365 -4.94 15.97 -2.44
C ALA A 365 -4.65 15.62 -3.92
N GLY A 366 -4.79 14.35 -4.31
CA GLY A 366 -4.68 13.93 -5.71
C GLY A 366 -5.82 14.45 -6.58
N ALA A 367 -7.04 14.47 -6.06
CA ALA A 367 -8.18 15.08 -6.77
C ALA A 367 -8.00 16.59 -6.95
N GLU A 368 -7.56 17.29 -5.89
CA GLU A 368 -7.23 18.72 -5.92
C GLU A 368 -6.11 19.01 -6.92
N PHE A 369 -5.05 18.19 -6.94
CA PHE A 369 -3.98 18.30 -7.93
C PHE A 369 -4.48 18.15 -9.37
N LEU A 370 -5.41 17.21 -9.63
CA LEU A 370 -6.01 17.08 -10.96
C LEU A 370 -6.94 18.26 -11.32
N ASP A 371 -7.58 18.88 -10.33
CA ASP A 371 -8.34 20.12 -10.53
C ASP A 371 -7.40 21.28 -10.89
N GLU A 372 -6.25 21.41 -10.20
CA GLU A 372 -5.21 22.39 -10.56
C GLU A 372 -4.70 22.19 -12.00
N LEU A 373 -4.47 20.94 -12.42
CA LEU A 373 -4.09 20.65 -13.81
C LEU A 373 -5.20 21.06 -14.79
N ALA A 374 -6.46 20.77 -14.48
CA ALA A 374 -7.58 21.17 -15.34
C ALA A 374 -7.68 22.70 -15.47
N GLU A 375 -7.52 23.43 -14.37
CA GLU A 375 -7.49 24.89 -14.36
C GLU A 375 -6.32 25.45 -15.17
N LEU A 376 -5.14 24.83 -15.07
CA LEU A 376 -3.97 25.21 -15.86
C LEU A 376 -4.20 25.05 -17.36
N PHE A 377 -4.80 23.93 -17.78
CA PHE A 377 -5.13 23.68 -19.20
C PHE A 377 -6.19 24.67 -19.72
N ALA A 378 -7.13 25.11 -18.87
CA ALA A 378 -8.16 26.08 -19.23
C ALA A 378 -7.67 27.55 -19.18
N GLY A 379 -6.68 27.84 -18.34
CA GLY A 379 -6.15 29.18 -18.06
C GLY A 379 -4.82 29.45 -18.76
N GLU A 380 -3.70 29.38 -18.03
CA GLU A 380 -2.37 29.74 -18.53
C GLU A 380 -1.95 28.93 -19.77
N GLY A 381 -2.41 27.69 -19.89
CA GLY A 381 -2.20 26.84 -21.06
C GLY A 381 -2.89 27.31 -22.33
N ALA A 382 -3.80 28.30 -22.24
CA ALA A 382 -4.37 28.99 -23.39
C ALA A 382 -3.43 30.06 -23.99
N SER A 383 -2.23 30.24 -23.43
CA SER A 383 -1.19 31.12 -23.98
C SER A 383 -0.50 30.49 -25.20
N ALA A 384 -0.01 31.31 -26.12
CA ALA A 384 0.64 30.86 -27.35
C ALA A 384 1.89 30.00 -27.07
N TYR A 385 2.03 28.88 -27.78
CA TYR A 385 3.16 27.96 -27.64
C TYR A 385 4.38 28.45 -28.41
N LEU A 386 5.29 29.20 -27.75
CA LEU A 386 6.63 29.55 -28.26
C LEU A 386 6.68 30.01 -29.75
N GLY A 387 5.66 30.75 -30.20
CA GLY A 387 5.55 31.28 -31.57
C GLY A 387 4.84 30.38 -32.60
N GLU A 388 4.33 29.22 -32.19
CA GLU A 388 3.48 28.34 -33.00
C GLU A 388 2.00 28.80 -32.96
N GLU A 389 1.19 28.37 -33.93
CA GLU A 389 -0.24 28.74 -34.05
C GLU A 389 -1.17 28.00 -33.06
N VAL A 390 -0.61 27.14 -32.19
CA VAL A 390 -1.33 26.41 -31.14
C VAL A 390 -1.00 26.98 -29.76
N THR A 391 -1.90 26.82 -28.80
CA THR A 391 -1.58 27.06 -27.38
C THR A 391 -0.82 25.88 -26.78
N MET A 392 -0.14 26.10 -25.66
CA MET A 392 0.58 25.02 -24.95
C MET A 392 -0.38 23.88 -24.55
N ALA A 393 -1.59 24.20 -24.11
CA ALA A 393 -2.62 23.21 -23.80
C ALA A 393 -3.07 22.43 -25.05
N GLN A 394 -3.30 23.09 -26.18
CA GLN A 394 -3.67 22.42 -27.43
C GLN A 394 -2.58 21.45 -27.88
N HIS A 395 -1.31 21.87 -27.81
CA HIS A 395 -0.16 21.04 -28.14
C HIS A 395 -0.11 19.76 -27.30
N MET A 396 -0.18 19.89 -25.97
CA MET A 396 -0.18 18.76 -25.04
C MET A 396 -1.38 17.83 -25.23
N LEU A 397 -2.59 18.38 -25.44
CA LEU A 397 -3.80 17.59 -25.71
C LEU A 397 -3.69 16.81 -27.03
N GLN A 398 -3.11 17.42 -28.08
CA GLN A 398 -2.88 16.74 -29.36
C GLN A 398 -1.89 15.61 -29.22
N ALA A 399 -0.77 15.81 -28.50
CA ALA A 399 0.21 14.76 -28.25
C ALA A 399 -0.44 13.56 -27.54
N ALA A 400 -1.26 13.81 -26.52
CA ALA A 400 -2.01 12.76 -25.82
C ALA A 400 -3.01 12.03 -26.74
N ALA A 401 -3.74 12.76 -27.58
CA ALA A 401 -4.68 12.18 -28.53
C ALA A 401 -3.97 11.27 -29.55
N ARG A 402 -2.79 11.66 -30.03
CA ARG A 402 -1.96 10.83 -30.92
C ARG A 402 -1.44 9.58 -30.24
N ALA A 403 -1.04 9.69 -28.97
CA ALA A 403 -0.64 8.53 -28.16
C ALA A 403 -1.81 7.54 -27.99
N GLU A 404 -3.01 8.05 -27.70
CA GLU A 404 -4.23 7.23 -27.58
C GLU A 404 -4.60 6.56 -28.92
N GLU A 405 -4.57 7.31 -30.04
CA GLU A 405 -4.80 6.77 -31.39
C GLU A 405 -3.79 5.68 -31.78
N ALA A 406 -2.54 5.81 -31.32
CA ALA A 406 -1.49 4.82 -31.53
C ALA A 406 -1.64 3.57 -30.65
N GLY A 407 -2.63 3.53 -29.75
CA GLY A 407 -2.83 2.42 -28.81
C GLY A 407 -1.73 2.34 -27.74
N ALA A 408 -1.14 3.47 -27.36
CA ALA A 408 -0.13 3.52 -26.32
C ALA A 408 -0.72 3.12 -24.95
N PRO A 409 0.09 2.56 -24.03
CA PRO A 409 -0.34 2.32 -22.65
C PRO A 409 -0.79 3.61 -21.97
N ASP A 410 -1.75 3.53 -21.04
CA ASP A 410 -2.31 4.68 -20.32
C ASP A 410 -1.24 5.60 -19.72
N ALA A 411 -0.20 5.01 -19.11
CA ALA A 411 0.93 5.76 -18.55
C ALA A 411 1.65 6.64 -19.59
N LEU A 412 1.78 6.14 -20.82
CA LEU A 412 2.46 6.83 -21.90
C LEU A 412 1.56 7.89 -22.55
N VAL A 413 0.24 7.67 -22.58
CA VAL A 413 -0.75 8.71 -22.93
C VAL A 413 -0.71 9.85 -21.91
N ALA A 414 -0.64 9.54 -20.62
CA ALA A 414 -0.45 10.54 -19.57
C ALA A 414 0.89 11.27 -19.71
N ALA A 415 1.97 10.56 -20.04
CA ALA A 415 3.27 11.16 -20.29
C ALA A 415 3.20 12.17 -21.44
N ALA A 416 2.58 11.81 -22.57
CA ALA A 416 2.37 12.71 -23.70
C ALA A 416 1.50 13.92 -23.34
N LEU A 417 0.45 13.73 -22.52
CA LEU A 417 -0.39 14.83 -22.04
C LEU A 417 0.36 15.83 -21.15
N LEU A 418 1.31 15.37 -20.34
CA LEU A 418 1.93 16.18 -19.29
C LEU A 418 3.39 16.56 -19.59
N HIS A 419 3.90 16.24 -20.77
CA HIS A 419 5.34 16.33 -21.07
C HIS A 419 5.92 17.75 -20.93
N ASP A 420 5.14 18.77 -21.29
CA ASP A 420 5.55 20.17 -21.26
C ASP A 420 5.04 20.95 -20.03
N LEU A 421 4.48 20.26 -19.03
CA LEU A 421 3.95 20.88 -17.80
C LEU A 421 5.01 21.71 -17.03
N GLY A 422 6.30 21.37 -17.21
CA GLY A 422 7.42 22.10 -16.63
C GLY A 422 7.53 23.56 -17.08
N HIS A 423 6.94 23.94 -18.21
CA HIS A 423 6.94 25.33 -18.69
C HIS A 423 6.14 26.30 -17.82
N PHE A 424 5.17 25.79 -17.06
CA PHE A 424 4.30 26.61 -16.20
C PHE A 424 4.87 26.81 -14.78
N HIS A 425 5.90 26.07 -14.39
CA HIS A 425 6.30 25.96 -12.97
C HIS A 425 7.78 26.29 -12.72
N GLY A 426 8.47 26.90 -13.68
CA GLY A 426 9.85 27.38 -13.54
C GLY A 426 9.93 28.86 -13.11
N PRO A 427 11.05 29.30 -12.50
CA PRO A 427 11.35 30.72 -12.26
C PRO A 427 11.60 31.54 -13.54
N VAL A 428 11.49 30.89 -14.71
CA VAL A 428 11.88 31.36 -16.03
C VAL A 428 10.68 31.14 -16.93
N SER A 429 10.00 32.22 -17.31
CA SER A 429 8.79 32.16 -18.15
C SER A 429 9.12 31.71 -19.58
N GLY A 430 8.10 31.34 -20.37
CA GLY A 430 8.28 31.00 -21.79
C GLY A 430 8.97 32.09 -22.63
N GLU A 431 8.94 33.35 -22.16
CA GLU A 431 9.62 34.48 -22.81
C GLU A 431 11.16 34.43 -22.66
N GLU A 432 11.68 33.82 -21.59
CA GLU A 432 13.13 33.72 -21.32
C GLU A 432 13.81 32.56 -22.08
N LEU A 433 13.04 31.67 -22.72
CA LEU A 433 13.56 30.68 -23.69
C LEU A 433 14.22 31.37 -24.89
N MET A 434 13.73 32.57 -25.27
CA MET A 434 14.30 33.39 -26.34
C MET A 434 15.60 34.10 -25.93
N GLU A 435 16.02 33.99 -24.66
CA GLU A 435 17.26 34.57 -24.12
C GLU A 435 18.41 33.55 -24.01
N GLY A 436 18.22 32.30 -24.45
CA GLY A 436 19.31 31.34 -24.67
C GLY A 436 19.73 30.50 -23.45
N THR A 437 18.89 30.40 -22.41
CA THR A 437 19.14 29.53 -21.24
C THR A 437 18.16 28.36 -21.21
N ASP A 438 18.66 27.11 -21.11
CA ASP A 438 17.81 25.92 -20.97
C ASP A 438 17.05 25.94 -19.63
N ASN A 439 15.72 26.02 -19.70
CA ASN A 439 14.85 26.07 -18.53
C ASN A 439 14.62 24.71 -17.86
N ARG A 440 15.20 23.62 -18.42
CA ARG A 440 15.09 22.24 -17.92
C ARG A 440 13.65 21.81 -17.63
N HIS A 441 12.68 22.30 -18.40
CA HIS A 441 11.25 22.03 -18.20
C HIS A 441 10.92 20.53 -18.12
N SER A 442 11.56 19.68 -18.94
CA SER A 442 11.36 18.24 -18.88
C SER A 442 11.74 17.65 -17.51
N HIS A 443 12.83 18.13 -16.91
CA HIS A 443 13.25 17.68 -15.58
C HIS A 443 12.36 18.24 -14.48
N THR A 444 12.11 19.55 -14.49
CA THR A 444 11.28 20.24 -13.50
C THR A 444 9.84 19.70 -13.49
N GLY A 445 9.27 19.46 -14.67
CA GLY A 445 7.95 18.88 -14.84
C GLY A 445 7.89 17.45 -14.31
N ALA A 446 8.82 16.59 -14.72
CA ALA A 446 8.90 15.21 -14.25
C ALA A 446 9.15 15.11 -12.74
N ASP A 447 9.99 15.97 -12.15
CA ASP A 447 10.26 15.98 -10.70
C ASP A 447 9.00 16.33 -9.89
N ARG A 448 8.22 17.31 -10.35
CA ARG A 448 6.94 17.65 -9.71
C ARG A 448 5.90 16.54 -9.89
N LEU A 449 5.82 15.96 -11.08
CA LEU A 449 4.89 14.88 -11.38
C LEU A 449 5.24 13.57 -10.66
N ALA A 450 6.51 13.36 -10.28
CA ALA A 450 6.98 12.17 -9.57
C ALA A 450 6.43 12.03 -8.15
N GLU A 451 5.84 13.10 -7.61
CA GLU A 451 5.03 12.99 -6.40
C GLU A 451 3.78 12.15 -6.69
N TRP A 452 3.11 12.38 -7.81
CA TRP A 452 1.77 11.86 -8.11
C TRP A 452 1.75 10.63 -9.01
N PHE A 453 2.73 10.48 -9.92
CA PHE A 453 2.74 9.44 -10.95
C PHE A 453 4.01 8.58 -10.90
N GLY A 454 3.89 7.31 -11.31
CA GLY A 454 5.00 6.36 -11.40
C GLY A 454 6.07 6.74 -12.44
N PRO A 455 7.28 6.14 -12.38
CA PRO A 455 8.34 6.34 -13.36
C PRO A 455 7.91 6.10 -14.82
N GLU A 456 6.93 5.22 -15.04
CA GLU A 456 6.31 4.94 -16.33
C GLU A 456 5.63 6.17 -16.97
N VAL A 457 5.26 7.17 -16.16
CA VAL A 457 4.77 8.47 -16.65
C VAL A 457 5.92 9.49 -16.65
N THR A 458 6.68 9.57 -15.57
CA THR A 458 7.61 10.69 -15.36
C THR A 458 8.93 10.57 -16.10
N GLU A 459 9.45 9.35 -16.32
CA GLU A 459 10.72 9.17 -17.03
C GLU A 459 10.59 9.44 -18.54
N PRO A 460 9.52 9.02 -19.24
CA PRO A 460 9.28 9.46 -20.62
C PRO A 460 9.17 10.98 -20.74
N ILE A 461 8.49 11.65 -19.79
CA ILE A 461 8.46 13.13 -19.70
C ILE A 461 9.87 13.68 -19.50
N ARG A 462 10.69 13.11 -18.64
CA ARG A 462 12.06 13.58 -18.41
C ARG A 462 12.92 13.49 -19.67
N LEU A 463 12.72 12.43 -20.45
CA LEU A 463 13.55 12.06 -21.59
C LEU A 463 13.12 12.70 -22.91
N HIS A 464 11.91 13.27 -23.04
CA HIS A 464 11.39 13.73 -24.34
C HIS A 464 12.27 14.80 -25.01
N VAL A 465 12.87 15.72 -24.25
CA VAL A 465 13.83 16.71 -24.77
C VAL A 465 15.12 16.04 -25.26
N ALA A 466 15.67 15.13 -24.48
CA ALA A 466 16.87 14.38 -24.87
C ALA A 466 16.62 13.49 -26.09
N ALA A 467 15.40 12.96 -26.22
CA ALA A 467 14.96 12.17 -27.38
C ALA A 467 15.07 12.96 -28.69
N LYS A 468 14.82 14.28 -28.68
CA LYS A 468 15.01 15.14 -29.86
C LYS A 468 16.46 15.14 -30.34
N ARG A 469 17.42 15.29 -29.40
CA ARG A 469 18.86 15.26 -29.69
C ARG A 469 19.30 13.88 -30.19
N TYR A 470 18.76 12.82 -29.59
CA TYR A 470 18.97 11.44 -30.01
C TYR A 470 18.49 11.21 -31.45
N LEU A 471 17.23 11.53 -31.75
CA LEU A 471 16.63 11.35 -33.08
C LEU A 471 17.37 12.14 -34.17
N CYS A 472 17.84 13.35 -33.87
CA CYS A 472 18.68 14.11 -34.80
C CYS A 472 20.05 13.45 -35.08
N ALA A 473 20.57 12.67 -34.15
CA ALA A 473 21.84 11.97 -34.31
C ALA A 473 21.70 10.62 -35.04
N VAL A 474 20.62 9.89 -34.78
CA VAL A 474 20.47 8.49 -35.25
C VAL A 474 19.52 8.30 -36.42
N GLU A 475 18.59 9.24 -36.68
CA GLU A 475 17.60 9.12 -37.75
C GLU A 475 17.87 10.16 -38.87
N PRO A 476 18.45 9.73 -40.01
CA PRO A 476 18.70 10.61 -41.14
C PRO A 476 17.42 11.32 -41.61
N GLY A 477 17.48 12.65 -41.72
CA GLY A 477 16.35 13.47 -42.17
C GLY A 477 15.39 13.89 -41.06
N TYR A 478 15.54 13.41 -39.81
CA TYR A 478 14.70 13.85 -38.70
C TYR A 478 14.85 15.36 -38.43
N PHE A 479 16.07 15.91 -38.45
CA PHE A 479 16.33 17.35 -38.27
C PHE A 479 15.49 18.23 -39.23
N GLY A 480 15.29 17.78 -40.47
CA GLY A 480 14.53 18.53 -41.48
C GLY A 480 13.01 18.56 -41.24
N ARG A 481 12.50 17.78 -40.28
CA ARG A 481 11.08 17.76 -39.89
C ARG A 481 10.77 18.61 -38.66
N LEU A 482 11.80 19.13 -37.98
CA LEU A 482 11.61 19.95 -36.79
C LEU A 482 10.98 21.30 -37.15
N SER A 483 10.09 21.79 -36.28
CA SER A 483 9.57 23.15 -36.40
C SER A 483 10.65 24.19 -36.08
N GLN A 484 10.42 25.45 -36.47
CA GLN A 484 11.42 26.52 -36.27
C GLN A 484 11.79 26.69 -34.78
N ALA A 485 10.80 26.61 -33.88
CA ALA A 485 11.03 26.64 -32.44
C ALA A 485 11.84 25.42 -31.94
N SER A 486 11.60 24.24 -32.52
CA SER A 486 12.32 23.00 -32.18
C SER A 486 13.79 23.02 -32.63
N VAL A 487 14.09 23.64 -33.77
CA VAL A 487 15.47 23.85 -34.25
C VAL A 487 16.22 24.81 -33.33
N TYR A 488 15.61 25.93 -32.97
CA TYR A 488 16.22 26.90 -32.06
C TYR A 488 16.55 26.29 -30.70
N THR A 489 15.60 25.58 -30.09
CA THR A 489 15.80 24.93 -28.78
C THR A 489 16.83 23.80 -28.85
N LEU A 490 16.96 23.09 -29.98
CA LEU A 490 17.99 22.06 -30.17
C LEU A 490 19.41 22.65 -30.07
N GLU A 491 19.64 23.85 -30.60
CA GLU A 491 20.95 24.53 -30.51
C GLU A 491 21.27 24.92 -29.07
N VAL A 492 20.30 25.46 -28.34
CA VAL A 492 20.43 25.82 -26.91
C VAL A 492 20.72 24.57 -26.04
N GLN A 493 20.21 23.40 -26.46
CA GLN A 493 20.33 22.13 -25.75
C GLN A 493 21.59 21.32 -26.14
N GLY A 494 22.51 21.90 -26.91
CA GLY A 494 23.79 21.26 -27.26
C GLY A 494 23.79 20.43 -28.55
N GLY A 495 22.75 20.54 -29.38
CA GLY A 495 22.69 19.91 -30.71
C GLY A 495 22.49 18.38 -30.69
N PRO A 496 22.64 17.71 -31.85
CA PRO A 496 22.57 16.25 -31.95
C PRO A 496 23.55 15.55 -31.00
N MET A 497 23.14 14.42 -30.42
CA MET A 497 23.98 13.64 -29.50
C MET A 497 25.26 13.11 -30.16
N SER A 498 26.33 13.07 -29.39
CA SER A 498 27.57 12.32 -29.68
C SER A 498 27.35 10.80 -29.57
N PRO A 499 28.25 9.96 -30.13
CA PRO A 499 28.12 8.49 -30.03
C PRO A 499 28.04 7.96 -28.59
N ASP A 500 28.74 8.60 -27.65
CA ASP A 500 28.71 8.23 -26.23
C ASP A 500 27.36 8.60 -25.58
N GLU A 501 26.82 9.77 -25.90
CA GLU A 501 25.48 10.19 -25.45
C GLU A 501 24.36 9.31 -26.01
N VAL A 502 24.48 8.91 -27.29
CA VAL A 502 23.56 7.93 -27.93
C VAL A 502 23.58 6.61 -27.15
N SER A 503 24.77 6.08 -26.85
CA SER A 503 24.91 4.82 -26.11
C SER A 503 24.34 4.92 -24.68
N ALA A 504 24.53 6.06 -24.01
CA ALA A 504 23.97 6.31 -22.69
C ALA A 504 22.44 6.46 -22.72
N TYR A 505 21.88 7.10 -23.75
CA TYR A 505 20.44 7.23 -23.91
C TYR A 505 19.79 5.87 -24.16
N GLU A 506 20.35 5.04 -25.05
CA GLU A 506 19.83 3.70 -25.37
C GLU A 506 19.91 2.71 -24.19
N ALA A 507 20.81 2.94 -23.23
CA ALA A 507 20.89 2.15 -22.01
C ALA A 507 19.78 2.47 -20.99
N ASN A 508 19.04 3.57 -21.15
CA ASN A 508 17.94 3.93 -20.26
C ASN A 508 16.72 3.02 -20.51
N PRO A 509 16.12 2.38 -19.48
CA PRO A 509 14.94 1.53 -19.64
C PRO A 509 13.73 2.21 -20.31
N TYR A 510 13.62 3.53 -20.22
CA TYR A 510 12.52 4.33 -20.77
C TYR A 510 12.89 5.08 -22.06
N ALA A 511 14.03 4.76 -22.69
CA ALA A 511 14.50 5.44 -23.90
C ALA A 511 13.49 5.37 -25.06
N ALA A 512 12.92 4.19 -25.29
CA ALA A 512 11.92 3.98 -26.33
C ALA A 512 10.64 4.81 -26.08
N ASP A 513 10.21 4.88 -24.83
CA ASP A 513 9.04 5.65 -24.41
C ASP A 513 9.29 7.16 -24.55
N GLY A 514 10.47 7.64 -24.18
CA GLY A 514 10.88 9.03 -24.40
C GLY A 514 10.90 9.42 -25.88
N VAL A 515 11.35 8.51 -26.76
CA VAL A 515 11.26 8.69 -28.22
C VAL A 515 9.82 8.73 -28.71
N ALA A 516 8.94 7.88 -28.18
CA ALA A 516 7.53 7.87 -28.53
C ALA A 516 6.86 9.21 -28.16
N VAL A 517 7.05 9.67 -26.91
CA VAL A 517 6.55 10.98 -26.45
C VAL A 517 7.04 12.10 -27.35
N ARG A 518 8.34 12.13 -27.71
CA ARG A 518 8.88 13.18 -28.57
C ARG A 518 8.26 13.21 -29.97
N ARG A 519 7.91 12.05 -30.53
CA ARG A 519 7.24 11.98 -31.84
C ARG A 519 5.84 12.56 -31.78
N TRP A 520 5.06 12.27 -30.74
CA TRP A 520 3.72 12.84 -30.58
C TRP A 520 3.75 14.34 -30.26
N ASP A 521 4.75 14.80 -29.52
CA ASP A 521 5.08 16.21 -29.34
C ASP A 521 5.35 16.89 -30.70
N ASP A 522 6.17 16.30 -31.58
CA ASP A 522 6.37 16.87 -32.93
C ASP A 522 5.07 16.95 -33.76
N GLU A 523 4.16 16.00 -33.58
CA GLU A 523 2.89 15.91 -34.30
C GLU A 523 1.79 16.85 -33.76
N GLY A 524 1.89 17.29 -32.50
CA GLY A 524 0.89 18.10 -31.81
C GLY A 524 0.94 19.60 -32.13
N LYS A 525 0.93 19.99 -33.42
CA LYS A 525 1.14 21.39 -33.85
C LYS A 525 0.11 21.88 -34.88
N ASP A 526 -1.04 21.23 -34.99
CA ASP A 526 -2.06 21.57 -35.98
C ASP A 526 -3.21 22.37 -35.32
N PRO A 527 -3.38 23.68 -35.59
CA PRO A 527 -4.41 24.50 -34.95
C PRO A 527 -5.85 24.06 -35.30
N GLU A 528 -6.04 23.31 -36.39
CA GLU A 528 -7.35 22.85 -36.85
C GLU A 528 -7.65 21.40 -36.44
N ALA A 529 -6.71 20.71 -35.76
CA ALA A 529 -6.90 19.32 -35.37
C ALA A 529 -8.00 19.16 -34.30
N PRO A 530 -9.02 18.31 -34.54
CA PRO A 530 -10.03 18.01 -33.53
C PRO A 530 -9.35 17.25 -32.38
N THR A 531 -9.34 17.86 -31.19
CA THR A 531 -8.59 17.36 -30.04
C THR A 531 -9.53 17.24 -28.84
N PRO A 532 -9.55 16.09 -28.13
CA PRO A 532 -10.27 15.97 -26.86
C PRO A 532 -9.77 17.01 -25.84
N ASP A 533 -10.65 17.44 -24.93
CA ASP A 533 -10.27 18.33 -23.84
C ASP A 533 -9.64 17.55 -22.67
N PHE A 534 -9.19 18.27 -21.64
CA PHE A 534 -8.60 17.64 -20.45
C PHE A 534 -9.58 16.70 -19.72
N ALA A 535 -10.89 16.96 -19.79
CA ALA A 535 -11.88 16.14 -19.11
C ALA A 535 -11.97 14.72 -19.69
N HIS A 536 -11.63 14.54 -20.97
CA HIS A 536 -11.46 13.23 -21.61
C HIS A 536 -10.35 12.40 -20.94
N PHE A 537 -9.20 13.02 -20.62
CA PHE A 537 -8.04 12.33 -20.06
C PHE A 537 -8.04 12.24 -18.53
N ARG A 538 -8.86 13.04 -17.83
CA ARG A 538 -8.92 13.05 -16.36
C ARG A 538 -9.18 11.67 -15.73
N PRO A 539 -10.07 10.80 -16.24
CA PRO A 539 -10.27 9.46 -15.69
C PRO A 539 -8.99 8.60 -15.76
N LEU A 540 -8.23 8.72 -16.85
CA LEU A 540 -6.95 8.03 -17.05
C LEU A 540 -5.92 8.54 -16.04
N LEU A 541 -5.79 9.85 -15.85
CA LEU A 541 -4.89 10.41 -14.83
C LEU A 541 -5.30 9.98 -13.41
N THR A 542 -6.60 9.95 -13.11
CA THR A 542 -7.12 9.51 -11.81
C THR A 542 -6.73 8.06 -11.52
N ALA A 543 -6.75 7.19 -12.53
CA ALA A 543 -6.36 5.79 -12.39
C ALA A 543 -4.84 5.60 -12.19
N LEU A 544 -4.02 6.54 -12.67
CA LEU A 544 -2.56 6.51 -12.58
C LEU A 544 -1.99 7.22 -11.35
N LEU A 545 -2.80 7.96 -10.60
CA LEU A 545 -2.37 8.55 -9.33
C LEU A 545 -1.86 7.43 -8.39
N ARG A 546 -0.65 7.60 -7.88
CA ARG A 546 -0.05 6.65 -6.94
C ARG A 546 -0.96 6.50 -5.71
N SER A 547 -1.43 5.29 -5.47
CA SER A 547 -1.93 4.89 -4.15
C SER A 547 -0.77 4.94 -3.17
N THR A 548 -0.96 5.61 -2.02
CA THR A 548 0.04 5.81 -0.95
C THR A 548 0.97 4.65 -0.71
#